data_AF-A0A955M417-F1
#
_entry.id   AF-A0A955M417-F1
#
_cell.length_a   1.000
_cell.length_b   1.000
_cell.length_c   1.000
_cell.angle_alpha   90.00
_cell.angle_beta   90.00
_cell.angle_gamma   90.00
#
_symmetry.space_group_name_H-M   'P 1'
#
loop_
_entity.id
_entity.type
_entity.pdbx_description
1 polymer ?
#
loop_
_entity_poly.entity_id
_entity_poly.type
_entity_poly.pdbx_seq_one_letter_code
_entity_poly.pdbx_strand_id
1 'polypeptide(L)'
;MNCIPLQEYYGGFFIQEPIGNNAFSYENRINRKIYVAPLIEGGPQDLQHGDHIVFNDFDGHVEQQKTGLKHFLYFRHQDKDIFIFDNHNHAFFFWASGVYQGKILPEGPLVHVDQHKDTRRPGEIISKSTFLEENYEKIFRYTNRVLNVGNFIVPAIECGLFKECWQVTDQSQLALAKEEPYVLDLDMDFFAPMMDYIPFSIKMEHVKRHISKAAFITIATSPFFMDQTQAFQIIQQLFDQ
;
A
#
# COMPACT_ATOMS: atom_id res chain seq x y z
N MET A 1 -23.09 15.12 -1.80
CA MET A 1 -22.46 13.80 -1.65
C MET A 1 -22.14 13.63 -0.18
N ASN A 2 -22.68 12.61 0.47
CA ASN A 2 -22.27 12.26 1.83
C ASN A 2 -20.86 11.66 1.70
N CYS A 3 -19.86 12.34 2.24
CA CYS A 3 -18.50 11.80 2.30
C CYS A 3 -18.55 10.64 3.29
N ILE A 4 -18.37 9.39 2.83
CA ILE A 4 -18.33 8.24 3.72
C ILE A 4 -16.98 8.28 4.44
N PRO A 5 -16.93 8.29 5.79
CA PRO A 5 -15.68 8.16 6.52
C PRO A 5 -15.01 6.83 6.13
N LEU A 6 -13.79 6.87 5.62
CA LEU A 6 -13.04 5.67 5.21
C LEU A 6 -12.85 4.68 6.38
N GLN A 7 -12.89 5.19 7.61
CA GLN A 7 -12.88 4.44 8.87
C GLN A 7 -14.08 3.51 9.03
N GLU A 8 -15.22 3.77 8.37
CA GLU A 8 -16.37 2.85 8.38
C GLU A 8 -16.05 1.52 7.68
N TYR A 9 -15.18 1.54 6.67
CA TYR A 9 -14.70 0.34 5.98
C TYR A 9 -13.51 -0.29 6.70
N TYR A 10 -12.59 0.52 7.20
CA TYR A 10 -11.42 0.07 7.96
C TYR A 10 -11.67 0.21 9.47
N GLY A 11 -12.66 -0.51 9.99
CA GLY A 11 -12.97 -0.59 11.43
C GLY A 11 -12.18 -1.65 12.21
N GLY A 12 -11.26 -2.36 11.54
CA GLY A 12 -10.54 -3.51 12.10
C GLY A 12 -11.32 -4.81 11.90
N PHE A 13 -10.75 -5.77 11.17
CA PHE A 13 -11.45 -7.04 10.88
C PHE A 13 -10.48 -8.17 10.54
N PHE A 14 -10.96 -9.41 10.66
CA PHE A 14 -10.22 -10.60 10.24
C PHE A 14 -10.65 -11.07 8.85
N ILE A 15 -9.68 -11.46 8.03
CA ILE A 15 -9.89 -12.28 6.83
C ILE A 15 -9.57 -13.72 7.21
N GLN A 16 -10.60 -14.58 7.22
CA GLN A 16 -10.48 -15.99 7.62
C GLN A 16 -10.55 -16.95 6.43
N GLU A 17 -11.15 -16.51 5.32
CA GLU A 17 -11.25 -17.31 4.10
C GLU A 17 -9.91 -17.29 3.32
N PRO A 18 -9.61 -18.29 2.47
CA PRO A 18 -8.38 -18.35 1.65
C PRO A 18 -8.45 -17.40 0.44
N ILE A 19 -8.59 -16.11 0.71
CA ILE A 19 -8.82 -15.05 -0.27
C ILE A 19 -7.88 -13.87 -0.04
N GLY A 20 -7.67 -13.05 -1.06
CA GLY A 20 -6.74 -11.92 -1.01
C GLY A 20 -5.37 -12.31 -0.45
N ASN A 21 -4.84 -11.55 0.51
CA ASN A 21 -3.58 -11.88 1.19
C ASN A 21 -3.67 -13.13 2.07
N ASN A 22 -4.85 -13.55 2.52
CA ASN A 22 -4.95 -14.78 3.31
C ASN A 22 -4.87 -16.04 2.43
N ALA A 23 -4.87 -15.92 1.10
CA ALA A 23 -4.74 -17.07 0.21
C ALA A 23 -3.33 -17.69 0.21
N PHE A 24 -2.29 -16.91 0.54
CA PHE A 24 -0.91 -17.39 0.54
C PHE A 24 -0.73 -18.59 1.46
N SER A 25 -0.26 -19.70 0.89
CA SER A 25 0.01 -20.99 1.56
C SER A 25 -1.07 -21.47 2.53
N TYR A 26 -2.33 -21.05 2.36
CA TYR A 26 -3.38 -21.15 3.39
C TYR A 26 -3.54 -22.55 3.97
N GLU A 27 -3.58 -23.58 3.11
CA GLU A 27 -3.79 -24.96 3.57
C GLU A 27 -2.61 -25.52 4.36
N ASN A 28 -1.41 -24.99 4.14
CA ASN A 28 -0.17 -25.44 4.78
C ASN A 28 0.14 -24.70 6.09
N ARG A 29 -0.56 -23.59 6.38
CA ARG A 29 -0.31 -22.77 7.57
C ARG A 29 -1.07 -23.27 8.80
N ILE A 30 -0.45 -23.12 9.96
CA ILE A 30 -1.09 -23.32 11.26
C ILE A 30 -2.10 -22.19 11.52
N ASN A 31 -1.68 -20.94 11.33
CA ASN A 31 -2.57 -19.79 11.45
C ASN A 31 -3.28 -19.53 10.11
N ARG A 32 -4.62 -19.56 10.11
CA ARG A 32 -5.47 -19.46 8.90
C ARG A 32 -6.28 -18.17 8.82
N LYS A 33 -5.88 -17.15 9.58
CA LYS A 33 -6.51 -15.83 9.53
C LYS A 33 -5.47 -14.74 9.59
N ILE A 34 -5.77 -13.63 8.94
CA ILE A 34 -4.99 -12.40 9.06
C ILE A 34 -5.90 -11.26 9.49
N TYR A 35 -5.32 -10.24 10.11
CA TYR A 35 -6.00 -9.06 10.57
C TYR A 35 -5.69 -7.86 9.66
N VAL A 36 -6.71 -7.05 9.40
CA VAL A 36 -6.57 -5.74 8.77
C VAL A 36 -6.84 -4.71 9.86
N ALA A 37 -5.85 -3.85 10.15
CA ALA A 37 -5.94 -2.90 11.24
C ALA A 37 -6.97 -1.79 10.96
N PRO A 38 -7.61 -1.23 12.01
CA PRO A 38 -8.49 -0.08 11.86
C PRO A 38 -7.71 1.14 11.37
N LEU A 39 -8.35 1.97 10.54
CA LEU A 39 -7.83 3.26 10.10
C LEU A 39 -8.18 4.33 11.13
N ILE A 40 -7.19 5.12 11.54
CA ILE A 40 -7.37 6.31 12.39
C ILE A 40 -6.74 7.53 11.74
N GLU A 41 -7.17 8.72 12.17
CA GLU A 41 -6.39 9.93 11.93
C GLU A 41 -5.19 9.96 12.87
N GLY A 42 -3.99 10.10 12.32
CA GLY A 42 -2.74 10.05 13.08
C GLY A 42 -1.53 10.22 12.16
N GLY A 43 -0.42 10.69 12.71
CA GLY A 43 0.82 10.96 11.96
C GLY A 43 1.89 9.89 12.15
N PRO A 44 3.07 10.04 11.50
CA PRO A 44 4.20 9.10 11.62
C PRO A 44 4.65 8.80 13.06
N GLN A 45 4.43 9.73 14.00
CA GLN A 45 4.75 9.56 15.42
C GLN A 45 3.77 8.64 16.16
N ASP A 46 2.59 8.37 15.57
CA ASP A 46 1.56 7.46 16.11
C ASP A 46 1.74 6.01 15.66
N LEU A 47 2.76 5.72 14.83
CA LEU A 47 3.10 4.36 14.41
C LEU A 47 3.42 3.48 15.62
N GLN A 48 2.67 2.38 15.76
CA GLN A 48 2.78 1.43 16.86
C GLN A 48 2.65 0.01 16.32
N HIS A 49 3.41 -0.90 16.90
CA HIS A 49 3.24 -2.33 16.66
C HIS A 49 1.87 -2.79 17.14
N GLY A 50 1.19 -3.55 16.30
CA GLY A 50 -0.02 -4.31 16.64
C GLY A 50 0.34 -5.72 17.09
N ASP A 51 -0.60 -6.36 17.78
CA ASP A 51 -0.43 -7.71 18.34
C ASP A 51 -1.00 -8.81 17.43
N HIS A 52 -1.66 -8.45 16.33
CA HIS A 52 -2.32 -9.38 15.43
C HIS A 52 -1.44 -9.76 14.25
N ILE A 53 -1.55 -11.02 13.79
CA ILE A 53 -0.93 -11.47 12.55
C ILE A 53 -1.64 -10.84 11.36
N VAL A 54 -0.91 -10.09 10.54
CA VAL A 54 -1.43 -9.35 9.38
C VAL A 54 -0.96 -9.94 8.05
N PHE A 55 0.11 -10.72 8.08
CA PHE A 55 0.58 -11.50 6.94
C PHE A 55 1.22 -12.80 7.44
N ASN A 56 1.02 -13.87 6.69
CA ASN A 56 1.51 -15.18 7.08
C ASN A 56 1.69 -16.04 5.84
N ASP A 57 2.94 -16.47 5.64
CA ASP A 57 3.38 -17.32 4.54
C ASP A 57 4.67 -18.05 4.98
N PHE A 58 5.32 -18.79 4.07
CA PHE A 58 6.57 -19.50 4.33
C PHE A 58 7.78 -18.73 3.82
N ASP A 59 8.83 -18.68 4.63
CA ASP A 59 10.19 -18.38 4.16
C ASP A 59 10.96 -19.71 4.08
N GLY A 60 11.15 -20.20 2.86
CA GLY A 60 11.63 -21.55 2.60
C GLY A 60 10.68 -22.61 3.16
N HIS A 61 11.09 -23.25 4.26
CA HIS A 61 10.29 -24.29 4.95
C HIS A 61 9.76 -23.84 6.32
N VAL A 62 10.00 -22.58 6.71
CA VAL A 62 9.58 -22.06 8.02
C VAL A 62 8.37 -21.16 7.84
N GLU A 63 7.26 -21.51 8.50
CA GLU A 63 6.09 -20.63 8.56
C GLU A 63 6.45 -19.34 9.31
N GLN A 64 6.23 -18.21 8.67
CA GLN A 64 6.43 -16.88 9.23
C GLN A 64 5.07 -16.27 9.54
N GLN A 65 4.87 -15.89 10.79
CA GLN A 65 3.68 -15.16 11.23
C GLN A 65 4.11 -13.74 11.59
N LYS A 66 3.64 -12.75 10.82
CA LYS A 66 4.10 -11.37 10.95
C LYS A 66 3.00 -10.51 11.55
N THR A 67 3.34 -9.84 12.65
CA THR A 67 2.53 -8.75 13.18
C THR A 67 2.81 -7.46 12.43
N GLY A 68 1.83 -6.56 12.40
CA GLY A 68 1.91 -5.30 11.67
C GLY A 68 1.62 -4.11 12.55
N LEU A 69 0.88 -3.16 11.99
CA LEU A 69 0.44 -1.93 12.63
C LEU A 69 -0.70 -2.18 13.62
N LYS A 70 -0.70 -1.41 14.70
CA LYS A 70 -1.85 -1.33 15.62
C LYS A 70 -3.05 -0.66 14.94
N HIS A 71 -2.77 0.39 14.15
CA HIS A 71 -3.73 1.11 13.34
C HIS A 71 -3.09 1.48 12.01
N PHE A 72 -3.87 1.42 10.93
CA PHE A 72 -3.55 2.17 9.73
C PHE A 72 -3.72 3.65 10.03
N LEU A 73 -2.92 4.48 9.39
CA LEU A 73 -2.88 5.91 9.65
C LEU A 73 -3.30 6.70 8.42
N TYR A 74 -4.04 7.77 8.65
CA TYR A 74 -4.29 8.82 7.69
C TYR A 74 -3.92 10.17 8.28
N PHE A 75 -3.20 10.99 7.51
CA PHE A 75 -2.91 12.37 7.86
C PHE A 75 -2.75 13.25 6.63
N ARG A 76 -2.81 14.56 6.84
CA ARG A 76 -2.46 15.55 5.82
C ARG A 76 -1.07 16.11 6.08
N HIS A 77 -0.25 16.20 5.03
CA HIS A 77 1.07 16.85 5.07
C HIS A 77 1.24 17.71 3.82
N GLN A 78 1.51 19.02 3.99
CA GLN A 78 1.67 19.97 2.87
C GLN A 78 0.51 19.87 1.85
N ASP A 79 -0.73 19.84 2.36
CA ASP A 79 -1.97 19.69 1.59
C ASP A 79 -2.21 18.36 0.86
N LYS A 80 -1.38 17.34 1.12
CA LYS A 80 -1.48 16.02 0.53
C LYS A 80 -2.09 15.05 1.52
N ASP A 81 -2.95 14.18 1.03
CA ASP A 81 -3.48 13.05 1.77
C ASP A 81 -2.45 11.90 1.78
N ILE A 82 -2.15 11.37 2.97
CA ILE A 82 -1.17 10.31 3.17
C ILE A 82 -1.81 9.17 3.96
N PHE A 83 -1.65 7.94 3.46
CA PHE A 83 -2.10 6.72 4.12
C PHE A 83 -0.91 5.79 4.41
N ILE A 84 -0.87 5.23 5.62
CA ILE A 84 0.11 4.21 6.02
C ILE A 84 -0.63 2.95 6.44
N PHE A 85 -0.26 1.80 5.89
CA PHE A 85 -0.91 0.51 6.12
C PHE A 85 0.07 -0.66 5.99
N ASP A 86 -0.34 -1.86 6.39
CA ASP A 86 0.54 -3.03 6.42
C ASP A 86 0.82 -3.59 5.02
N ASN A 87 -0.21 -4.19 4.40
CA ASN A 87 -0.07 -4.93 3.15
C ASN A 87 -0.39 -4.03 1.93
N HIS A 88 0.42 -4.14 0.89
CA HIS A 88 0.42 -3.18 -0.21
C HIS A 88 -0.89 -3.07 -1.01
N ASN A 89 -1.65 -4.16 -1.14
CA ASN A 89 -2.93 -4.15 -1.87
C ASN A 89 -3.95 -3.13 -1.34
N HIS A 90 -3.86 -2.74 -0.07
CA HIS A 90 -4.76 -1.73 0.52
C HIS A 90 -4.65 -0.36 -0.16
N ALA A 91 -3.51 -0.08 -0.81
CA ALA A 91 -3.32 1.12 -1.64
C ALA A 91 -4.46 1.30 -2.65
N PHE A 92 -4.92 0.21 -3.28
CA PHE A 92 -5.99 0.22 -4.27
C PHE A 92 -7.27 0.90 -3.76
N PHE A 93 -7.70 0.57 -2.53
CA PHE A 93 -8.89 1.17 -1.95
C PHE A 93 -8.70 2.66 -1.68
N PHE A 94 -7.53 3.04 -1.14
CA PHE A 94 -7.25 4.44 -0.82
C PHE A 94 -7.11 5.29 -2.09
N TRP A 95 -6.53 4.77 -3.16
CA TRP A 95 -6.48 5.49 -4.43
C TRP A 95 -7.87 5.65 -5.06
N ALA A 96 -8.68 4.60 -5.08
CA ALA A 96 -10.06 4.69 -5.55
C ALA A 96 -10.83 5.76 -4.76
N SER A 97 -10.66 5.77 -3.42
CA SER A 97 -11.25 6.79 -2.57
C SER A 97 -10.76 8.20 -2.90
N GLY A 98 -9.49 8.35 -3.28
CA GLY A 98 -8.91 9.62 -3.70
C GLY A 98 -9.51 10.11 -5.02
N VAL A 99 -9.75 9.21 -5.98
CA VAL A 99 -10.46 9.54 -7.23
C VAL A 99 -11.90 9.98 -6.94
N TYR A 100 -12.64 9.22 -6.14
CA TYR A 100 -14.05 9.53 -5.81
C TYR A 100 -14.22 10.84 -5.04
N GLN A 101 -13.19 11.25 -4.29
CA GLN A 101 -13.14 12.55 -3.60
C GLN A 101 -12.59 13.69 -4.46
N GLY A 102 -12.19 13.43 -5.70
CA GLY A 102 -11.55 14.42 -6.58
C GLY A 102 -10.13 14.83 -6.15
N LYS A 103 -9.48 14.06 -5.28
CA LYS A 103 -8.11 14.27 -4.80
C LYS A 103 -7.05 13.66 -5.72
N ILE A 104 -7.43 12.63 -6.48
CA ILE A 104 -6.59 11.99 -7.50
C ILE A 104 -7.26 12.19 -8.85
N LEU A 105 -6.47 12.60 -9.85
CA LEU A 105 -6.92 12.65 -11.23
C LEU A 105 -7.04 11.21 -11.77
N PRO A 106 -8.25 10.73 -12.15
CA PRO A 106 -8.38 9.43 -12.82
C PRO A 106 -7.56 9.40 -14.11
N GLU A 107 -7.01 8.23 -14.43
CA GLU A 107 -6.02 8.07 -15.52
C GLU A 107 -4.75 8.92 -15.32
N GLY A 108 -4.49 9.38 -14.10
CA GLY A 108 -3.22 10.00 -13.72
C GLY A 108 -2.05 8.99 -13.72
N PRO A 109 -0.80 9.47 -13.65
CA PRO A 109 0.37 8.63 -13.46
C PRO A 109 0.52 8.16 -12.00
N LEU A 110 0.95 6.90 -11.83
CA LEU A 110 1.41 6.34 -10.56
C LEU A 110 2.94 6.21 -10.58
N VAL A 111 3.62 6.63 -9.51
CA VAL A 111 5.02 6.29 -9.24
C VAL A 111 5.03 5.27 -8.11
N HIS A 112 5.57 4.08 -8.40
CA HIS A 112 5.61 2.91 -7.53
C HIS A 112 7.04 2.64 -7.11
N VAL A 113 7.37 2.88 -5.83
CA VAL A 113 8.71 2.68 -5.26
C VAL A 113 8.66 1.47 -4.35
N ASP A 114 9.28 0.37 -4.77
CA ASP A 114 9.07 -0.96 -4.20
C ASP A 114 10.20 -1.88 -4.64
N GLN A 115 10.56 -2.90 -3.87
CA GLN A 115 11.44 -3.96 -4.36
C GLN A 115 10.79 -4.80 -5.49
N HIS A 116 9.48 -4.92 -5.48
CA HIS A 116 8.65 -5.74 -6.36
C HIS A 116 7.87 -4.89 -7.37
N LYS A 117 7.32 -5.56 -8.39
CA LYS A 117 6.53 -4.90 -9.45
C LYS A 117 5.03 -4.89 -9.17
N ASP A 118 4.56 -5.90 -8.45
CA ASP A 118 3.15 -6.11 -8.10
C ASP A 118 2.14 -6.10 -9.25
N THR A 119 2.63 -6.48 -10.43
CA THR A 119 1.88 -6.57 -11.68
C THR A 119 1.37 -7.98 -12.00
N ARG A 120 1.26 -8.90 -11.02
CA ARG A 120 0.57 -10.17 -11.30
C ARG A 120 -0.89 -9.87 -11.63
N ARG A 121 -1.49 -10.70 -12.48
CA ARG A 121 -2.90 -10.54 -12.84
C ARG A 121 -3.77 -11.36 -11.88
N PRO A 122 -4.75 -10.76 -11.18
CA PRO A 122 -5.70 -11.52 -10.38
C PRO A 122 -6.66 -12.31 -11.27
N GLY A 123 -7.38 -13.26 -10.67
CA GLY A 123 -8.39 -14.07 -11.38
C GLY A 123 -9.61 -13.26 -11.85
N GLU A 124 -9.84 -12.09 -11.25
CA GLU A 124 -10.94 -11.18 -11.59
C GLU A 124 -10.43 -9.73 -11.69
N ILE A 125 -10.80 -9.05 -12.77
CA ILE A 125 -10.50 -7.62 -13.00
C ILE A 125 -11.78 -6.82 -12.80
N ILE A 126 -11.71 -5.76 -11.99
CA ILE A 126 -12.80 -4.80 -11.91
C ILE A 126 -12.85 -3.96 -13.20
N SER A 127 -14.01 -3.92 -13.86
CA SER A 127 -14.15 -3.15 -15.10
C SER A 127 -14.14 -1.65 -14.85
N LYS A 128 -13.71 -0.86 -15.84
CA LYS A 128 -13.81 0.61 -15.81
C LYS A 128 -15.24 1.08 -15.52
N SER A 129 -16.26 0.44 -16.10
CA SER A 129 -17.66 0.78 -15.82
C SER A 129 -18.02 0.59 -14.34
N THR A 130 -17.56 -0.50 -13.72
CA THR A 130 -17.82 -0.80 -12.30
C THR A 130 -17.07 0.19 -11.40
N PHE A 131 -15.83 0.54 -11.77
CA PHE A 131 -15.04 1.53 -11.03
C PHE A 131 -15.70 2.91 -11.05
N LEU A 132 -16.26 3.33 -12.19
CA LEU A 132 -16.97 4.61 -12.36
C LEU A 132 -18.33 4.69 -11.63
N GLU A 133 -18.82 3.59 -11.04
CA GLU A 133 -20.00 3.62 -10.17
C GLU A 133 -19.72 4.25 -8.79
N GLU A 134 -18.45 4.51 -8.46
CA GLU A 134 -18.01 5.11 -7.19
C GLU A 134 -18.51 4.35 -5.94
N ASN A 135 -18.65 3.03 -6.08
CA ASN A 135 -19.18 2.17 -5.05
C ASN A 135 -18.07 1.69 -4.10
N TYR A 136 -17.88 2.43 -3.01
CA TYR A 136 -16.88 2.13 -1.98
C TYR A 136 -16.95 0.69 -1.44
N GLU A 137 -18.14 0.15 -1.20
CA GLU A 137 -18.31 -1.23 -0.72
C GLU A 137 -17.79 -2.26 -1.74
N LYS A 138 -18.07 -2.06 -3.04
CA LYS A 138 -17.54 -2.93 -4.10
C LYS A 138 -16.01 -2.85 -4.16
N ILE A 139 -15.43 -1.66 -4.09
CA ILE A 139 -13.97 -1.48 -4.09
C ILE A 139 -13.35 -2.12 -2.85
N PHE A 140 -13.91 -1.88 -1.67
CA PHE A 140 -13.44 -2.45 -0.41
C PHE A 140 -13.42 -3.98 -0.47
N ARG A 141 -14.51 -4.59 -0.94
CA ARG A 141 -14.59 -6.04 -1.11
C ARG A 141 -13.58 -6.54 -2.15
N TYR A 142 -13.43 -5.86 -3.28
CA TYR A 142 -12.46 -6.22 -4.31
C TYR A 142 -11.02 -6.19 -3.76
N THR A 143 -10.64 -5.11 -3.09
CA THR A 143 -9.32 -4.95 -2.47
C THR A 143 -8.99 -6.04 -1.46
N ASN A 144 -9.96 -6.44 -0.62
CA ASN A 144 -9.70 -7.39 0.46
C ASN A 144 -9.93 -8.86 0.10
N ARG A 145 -10.73 -9.14 -0.94
CA ARG A 145 -11.11 -10.52 -1.31
C ARG A 145 -10.43 -11.01 -2.59
N VAL A 146 -10.12 -10.11 -3.53
CA VAL A 146 -9.52 -10.49 -4.82
C VAL A 146 -8.05 -10.11 -4.89
N LEU A 147 -7.72 -8.90 -4.43
CA LEU A 147 -6.35 -8.40 -4.51
C LEU A 147 -5.49 -8.94 -3.37
N ASN A 148 -4.21 -9.11 -3.69
CA ASN A 148 -3.15 -9.39 -2.74
C ASN A 148 -1.94 -8.52 -3.05
N VAL A 149 -0.93 -8.57 -2.17
CA VAL A 149 0.28 -7.73 -2.30
C VAL A 149 0.91 -7.82 -3.69
N GLY A 150 0.79 -8.92 -4.43
CA GLY A 150 1.46 -9.05 -5.71
C GLY A 150 0.68 -8.67 -6.97
N ASN A 151 -0.58 -8.22 -6.88
CA ASN A 151 -1.48 -8.21 -8.05
C ASN A 151 -2.42 -7.00 -8.21
N PHE A 152 -2.20 -5.90 -7.49
CA PHE A 152 -3.13 -4.77 -7.45
C PHE A 152 -2.86 -3.69 -8.51
N ILE A 153 -1.65 -3.64 -9.09
CA ILE A 153 -1.27 -2.63 -10.09
C ILE A 153 -2.00 -2.84 -11.43
N VAL A 154 -2.08 -4.08 -11.91
CA VAL A 154 -2.75 -4.37 -13.20
C VAL A 154 -4.23 -3.96 -13.18
N PRO A 155 -5.03 -4.33 -12.17
CA PRO A 155 -6.40 -3.83 -12.03
C PRO A 155 -6.50 -2.31 -11.97
N ALA A 156 -5.54 -1.62 -11.30
CA ALA A 156 -5.57 -0.17 -11.17
C ALA A 156 -5.43 0.51 -12.54
N ILE A 157 -4.59 -0.05 -13.42
CA ILE A 157 -4.46 0.45 -14.80
C ILE A 157 -5.71 0.11 -15.62
N GLU A 158 -6.15 -1.15 -15.59
CA GLU A 158 -7.23 -1.61 -16.47
C GLU A 158 -8.61 -1.02 -16.16
N CYS A 159 -8.87 -0.66 -14.90
CA CYS A 159 -10.10 0.03 -14.52
C CYS A 159 -10.07 1.55 -14.77
N GLY A 160 -8.95 2.10 -15.25
CA GLY A 160 -8.79 3.53 -15.52
C GLY A 160 -8.53 4.37 -14.28
N LEU A 161 -8.13 3.76 -13.15
CA LEU A 161 -7.68 4.50 -11.97
C LEU A 161 -6.36 5.21 -12.29
N PHE A 162 -5.43 4.52 -12.97
CA PHE A 162 -4.19 5.10 -13.51
C PHE A 162 -4.03 4.81 -15.01
N LYS A 163 -3.39 5.71 -15.76
CA LYS A 163 -3.04 5.45 -17.18
C LYS A 163 -1.79 4.58 -17.31
N GLU A 164 -0.88 4.71 -16.36
CA GLU A 164 0.44 4.09 -16.37
C GLU A 164 1.02 4.01 -14.97
N CYS A 165 1.94 3.06 -14.77
CA CYS A 165 2.67 2.87 -13.53
C CYS A 165 4.18 2.92 -13.79
N TRP A 166 4.86 3.83 -13.10
CA TRP A 166 6.30 4.06 -13.20
C TRP A 166 6.98 3.34 -12.05
N GLN A 167 7.66 2.25 -12.38
CA GLN A 167 8.25 1.34 -11.42
C GLN A 167 9.67 1.80 -11.07
N VAL A 168 9.95 1.97 -9.78
CA VAL A 168 11.27 2.22 -9.20
C VAL A 168 11.62 1.00 -8.35
N THR A 169 12.12 -0.04 -9.03
CA THR A 169 12.51 -1.32 -8.43
C THR A 169 14.01 -1.50 -8.28
N ASP A 170 14.80 -0.62 -8.89
CA ASP A 170 16.26 -0.66 -8.82
C ASP A 170 16.91 0.71 -9.04
N GLN A 171 18.23 0.75 -8.91
CA GLN A 171 19.03 1.98 -9.00
C GLN A 171 18.88 2.73 -10.33
N SER A 172 18.62 2.03 -11.44
CA SER A 172 18.56 2.65 -12.77
C SER A 172 17.39 3.64 -12.91
N GLN A 173 16.36 3.50 -12.09
CA GLN A 173 15.14 4.33 -12.16
C GLN A 173 15.18 5.55 -11.23
N LEU A 174 16.19 5.69 -10.35
CA LEU A 174 16.24 6.77 -9.36
C LEU A 174 16.46 8.18 -9.94
N ALA A 175 16.94 8.25 -11.18
CA ALA A 175 17.15 9.49 -11.91
C ALA A 175 15.87 10.01 -12.61
N LEU A 176 14.79 9.22 -12.62
CA LEU A 176 13.55 9.62 -13.28
C LEU A 176 12.89 10.78 -12.52
N ALA A 177 12.66 11.88 -13.23
CA ALA A 177 11.94 13.04 -12.73
C ALA A 177 10.54 13.10 -13.35
N LYS A 178 9.57 13.52 -12.55
CA LYS A 178 8.18 13.69 -12.97
C LYS A 178 7.67 15.09 -12.60
N GLU A 179 6.98 15.69 -13.57
CA GLU A 179 6.47 17.07 -13.51
C GLU A 179 4.93 17.13 -13.52
N GLU A 180 4.24 16.07 -13.98
CA GLU A 180 2.77 15.98 -13.84
C GLU A 180 2.39 15.69 -12.38
N PRO A 181 1.23 16.12 -11.88
CA PRO A 181 0.70 15.60 -10.62
C PRO A 181 0.58 14.07 -10.69
N TYR A 182 1.18 13.37 -9.74
CA TYR A 182 1.15 11.91 -9.65
C TYR A 182 0.82 11.44 -8.24
N VAL A 183 0.40 10.18 -8.15
CA VAL A 183 0.32 9.45 -6.89
C VAL A 183 1.67 8.80 -6.63
N LEU A 184 2.21 8.97 -5.43
CA LEU A 184 3.34 8.18 -4.94
C LEU A 184 2.79 6.99 -4.16
N ASP A 185 3.24 5.81 -4.54
CA ASP A 185 3.06 4.59 -3.78
C ASP A 185 4.42 4.05 -3.37
N LEU A 186 4.60 3.87 -2.07
CA LEU A 186 5.87 3.49 -1.46
C LEU A 186 5.69 2.19 -0.67
N ASP A 187 6.38 1.14 -1.08
CA ASP A 187 6.63 -0.02 -0.21
C ASP A 187 7.92 0.21 0.60
N MET A 188 7.84 -0.01 1.91
CA MET A 188 8.99 0.09 2.80
C MET A 188 10.03 -1.01 2.57
N ASP A 189 9.70 -2.10 1.88
CA ASP A 189 10.67 -3.12 1.49
C ASP A 189 11.74 -2.61 0.49
N PHE A 190 11.52 -1.44 -0.13
CA PHE A 190 12.55 -0.70 -0.85
C PHE A 190 13.77 -0.36 0.04
N PHE A 191 13.55 -0.29 1.36
CA PHE A 191 14.60 -0.10 2.37
C PHE A 191 15.09 -1.40 3.00
N ALA A 192 14.58 -2.56 2.59
CA ALA A 192 15.01 -3.85 3.12
C ALA A 192 16.46 -4.20 2.70
N PRO A 193 17.13 -5.12 3.42
CA PRO A 193 18.52 -5.49 3.15
C PRO A 193 18.81 -5.95 1.72
N MET A 194 17.81 -6.53 1.03
CA MET A 194 17.95 -6.93 -0.38
C MET A 194 18.22 -5.74 -1.32
N MET A 195 17.86 -4.52 -0.90
CA MET A 195 18.03 -3.27 -1.64
C MET A 195 19.24 -2.46 -1.16
N ASP A 196 20.15 -3.04 -0.36
CA ASP A 196 21.32 -2.32 0.19
C ASP A 196 22.43 -2.03 -0.82
N TYR A 197 22.36 -2.60 -2.02
CA TYR A 197 23.21 -2.17 -3.13
C TYR A 197 22.95 -0.70 -3.54
N ILE A 198 21.78 -0.15 -3.18
CA ILE A 198 21.46 1.27 -3.28
C ILE A 198 21.73 1.93 -1.91
N PRO A 199 22.64 2.92 -1.81
CA PRO A 199 22.94 3.57 -0.54
C PRO A 199 21.70 4.19 0.11
N PHE A 200 21.54 4.00 1.42
CA PHE A 200 20.39 4.49 2.19
C PHE A 200 20.13 6.00 1.99
N SER A 201 21.17 6.83 1.97
CA SER A 201 21.04 8.27 1.73
C SER A 201 20.44 8.61 0.37
N ILE A 202 20.79 7.83 -0.66
CA ILE A 202 20.24 7.99 -2.02
C ILE A 202 18.76 7.57 -2.05
N LYS A 203 18.41 6.45 -1.39
CA LYS A 203 17.02 6.01 -1.23
C LYS A 203 16.19 7.07 -0.52
N MET A 204 16.69 7.59 0.59
CA MET A 204 16.03 8.66 1.37
C MET A 204 15.85 9.94 0.56
N GLU A 205 16.88 10.42 -0.13
CA GLU A 205 16.78 11.63 -0.95
C GLU A 205 15.75 11.46 -2.08
N HIS A 206 15.77 10.30 -2.75
CA HIS A 206 14.83 9.97 -3.82
C HIS A 206 13.38 9.96 -3.32
N VAL A 207 13.11 9.27 -2.21
CA VAL A 207 11.76 9.19 -1.63
C VAL A 207 11.30 10.56 -1.13
N LYS A 208 12.16 11.32 -0.41
CA LYS A 208 11.83 12.70 0.03
C LYS A 208 11.49 13.61 -1.14
N ARG A 209 12.21 13.50 -2.26
CA ARG A 209 11.91 14.23 -3.49
C ARG A 209 10.52 13.89 -4.03
N HIS A 210 10.15 12.62 -4.06
CA HIS A 210 8.80 12.21 -4.48
C HIS A 210 7.72 12.66 -3.50
N ILE A 211 7.93 12.54 -2.18
CA ILE A 211 7.01 13.06 -1.16
C ILE A 211 6.75 14.56 -1.37
N SER A 212 7.79 15.35 -1.69
CA SER A 212 7.64 16.79 -1.93
C SER A 212 6.82 17.15 -3.18
N LYS A 213 6.76 16.26 -4.18
CA LYS A 213 6.13 16.53 -5.49
C LYS A 213 4.78 15.82 -5.70
N ALA A 214 4.56 14.66 -5.09
CA ALA A 214 3.34 13.88 -5.26
C ALA A 214 2.09 14.64 -4.77
N ALA A 215 0.93 14.35 -5.36
CA ALA A 215 -0.35 14.94 -4.96
C ALA A 215 -1.08 14.10 -3.89
N PHE A 216 -0.79 12.80 -3.85
CA PHE A 216 -1.38 11.82 -2.94
C PHE A 216 -0.35 10.73 -2.66
N ILE A 217 -0.31 10.21 -1.44
CA ILE A 217 0.73 9.28 -1.03
C ILE A 217 0.14 8.07 -0.30
N THR A 218 0.55 6.88 -0.70
CA THR A 218 0.30 5.62 0.02
C THR A 218 1.62 4.98 0.43
N ILE A 219 1.68 4.41 1.63
CA ILE A 219 2.86 3.78 2.18
C ILE A 219 2.49 2.42 2.79
N ALA A 220 3.06 1.34 2.25
CA ALA A 220 2.95 -0.01 2.81
C ALA A 220 4.15 -0.30 3.72
N THR A 221 3.93 -0.72 4.96
CA THR A 221 5.03 -1.08 5.88
C THR A 221 5.59 -2.47 5.63
N SER A 222 4.86 -3.30 4.88
CA SER A 222 5.23 -4.64 4.40
C SER A 222 5.86 -5.57 5.44
N PRO A 223 5.10 -5.98 6.48
CA PRO A 223 5.62 -6.76 7.61
C PRO A 223 6.27 -8.11 7.29
N PHE A 224 6.00 -8.67 6.11
CA PHE A 224 6.68 -9.88 5.66
C PHE A 224 8.08 -9.63 5.12
N PHE A 225 8.29 -8.49 4.48
CA PHE A 225 9.50 -8.17 3.74
C PHE A 225 10.41 -7.16 4.47
N MET A 226 9.86 -6.43 5.45
CA MET A 226 10.55 -5.35 6.16
C MET A 226 10.38 -5.45 7.69
N ASP A 227 11.47 -5.25 8.43
CA ASP A 227 11.42 -5.11 9.88
C ASP A 227 10.58 -3.88 10.25
N GLN A 228 9.55 -4.07 11.08
CA GLN A 228 8.59 -3.02 11.37
C GLN A 228 9.18 -1.89 12.22
N THR A 229 10.15 -2.19 13.10
CA THR A 229 10.82 -1.14 13.89
C THR A 229 11.61 -0.23 12.96
N GLN A 230 12.36 -0.83 12.04
CA GLN A 230 13.12 -0.10 11.04
C GLN A 230 12.21 0.68 10.08
N ALA A 231 11.12 0.07 9.60
CA ALA A 231 10.13 0.75 8.75
C ALA A 231 9.58 2.00 9.42
N PHE A 232 9.18 1.91 10.70
CA PHE A 232 8.63 3.06 11.43
C PHE A 232 9.66 4.18 11.60
N GLN A 233 10.91 3.84 11.94
CA GLN A 233 11.99 4.82 12.07
C GLN A 233 12.27 5.54 10.74
N ILE A 234 12.24 4.82 9.61
CA ILE A 234 12.46 5.42 8.29
C ILE A 234 11.27 6.32 7.92
N ILE A 235 10.03 5.86 8.12
CA ILE A 235 8.84 6.68 7.86
C ILE A 235 8.88 7.96 8.70
N GLN A 236 9.22 7.88 9.98
CA GLN A 236 9.41 9.07 10.82
C GLN A 236 10.46 10.01 10.20
N GLN A 237 11.65 9.51 9.85
CA GLN A 237 12.70 10.32 9.20
C GLN A 237 12.30 10.92 7.84
N LEU A 238 11.38 10.28 7.09
CA LEU A 238 10.87 10.80 5.83
C LEU A 238 10.04 12.07 6.02
N PHE A 239 9.35 12.18 7.16
CA PHE A 239 8.45 13.30 7.49
C PHE A 239 8.97 14.23 8.60
N ASP A 240 10.09 13.89 9.23
CA ASP A 240 10.84 14.78 10.10
C ASP A 240 11.44 15.93 9.29
N GLN A 241 11.13 17.16 9.72
CA GLN A 241 11.64 18.42 9.14
C GLN A 241 13.00 18.79 9.71
#